data_AF-A0A1J3K159-F1
#
_entry.id   AF-A0A1J3K159-F1
#
_cell.length_a   1.000
_cell.length_b   1.000
_cell.length_c   1.000
_cell.angle_alpha   90.00
_cell.angle_beta   90.00
_cell.angle_gamma   90.00
#
_symmetry.space_group_name_H-M   'P 1'
#
loop_
_entity.id
_entity.type
_entity.pdbx_description
1 polymer ?
#
loop_
_entity_poly.entity_id
_entity_poly.type
_entity_poly.pdbx_seq_one_letter_code
_entity_poly.pdbx_strand_id
1 'polypeptide(L)'
;VVISSSEAAEEVLKTHDLKCCTRLNMVVTERLSYGFKDITFGPYNEYWREMRKVAVIELFSLKKVQSFRSIREEEVDLMVKRVSALTQTPVDLRDIFFSFAGSIVSRVAMGRNFHDCEFINQKKMEELVTEAGDVLGNFTFTDLFPTGGIGRSMDWLVGKEQKLNKVFKKLDAFYQH
;
A
#
# COMPACT_ATOMS: atom_id res chain seq x y z
N VAL A 1 -22.50 -5.54 -7.10
CA VAL A 1 -23.26 -4.34 -6.70
C VAL A 1 -22.32 -3.17 -6.74
N VAL A 2 -22.69 -2.06 -7.38
CA VAL A 2 -21.91 -0.82 -7.38
C VAL A 2 -22.66 0.17 -6.48
N ILE A 3 -21.95 0.77 -5.52
CA ILE A 3 -22.50 1.78 -4.61
C ILE A 3 -22.06 3.15 -5.12
N SER A 4 -23.02 4.01 -5.48
CA SER A 4 -22.74 5.28 -6.16
C SER A 4 -23.55 6.46 -5.61
N SER A 5 -24.03 6.38 -4.37
CA SER A 5 -24.65 7.50 -3.64
C SER A 5 -24.19 7.54 -2.19
N SER A 6 -24.26 8.71 -1.56
CA SER A 6 -23.91 8.91 -0.15
C SER A 6 -24.77 8.07 0.77
N GLU A 7 -26.07 7.99 0.50
CA GLU A 7 -27.05 7.28 1.31
C GLU A 7 -26.79 5.78 1.25
N ALA A 8 -26.53 5.25 0.04
CA ALA A 8 -26.18 3.85 -0.13
C ALA A 8 -24.80 3.51 0.49
N ALA A 9 -23.84 4.44 0.44
CA ALA A 9 -22.54 4.26 1.10
C ALA A 9 -22.67 4.25 2.62
N GLU A 10 -23.49 5.12 3.20
CA GLU A 10 -23.80 5.12 4.63
C GLU A 10 -24.44 3.80 5.06
N GLU A 11 -25.39 3.29 4.27
CA GLU A 11 -26.06 2.03 4.57
C GLU A 11 -25.09 0.85 4.61
N VAL A 12 -24.13 0.79 3.67
CA VAL A 12 -23.16 -0.30 3.56
C VAL A 12 -22.00 -0.16 4.55
N LEU A 13 -21.50 1.07 4.77
CA LEU A 13 -20.27 1.33 5.54
C LEU A 13 -20.52 1.67 7.01
N LYS A 14 -21.76 1.97 7.41
CA LYS A 14 -22.14 2.22 8.81
C LYS A 14 -23.25 1.30 9.29
N THR A 15 -24.42 1.31 8.63
CA THR A 15 -25.59 0.56 9.11
C THR A 15 -25.37 -0.95 9.05
N HIS A 16 -24.76 -1.42 7.95
CA HIS A 16 -24.51 -2.84 7.68
C HIS A 16 -23.01 -3.16 7.59
N ASP A 17 -22.17 -2.37 8.25
CA ASP A 17 -20.70 -2.44 8.15
C ASP A 17 -20.15 -3.87 8.37
N LEU A 18 -20.61 -4.56 9.41
CA LEU A 18 -20.14 -5.88 9.78
C LEU A 18 -20.45 -6.92 8.69
N LYS A 19 -21.56 -6.77 7.97
CA LYS A 19 -21.94 -7.66 6.85
C LYS A 19 -21.13 -7.36 5.59
N CYS A 20 -20.64 -6.14 5.42
CA CYS A 20 -20.02 -5.66 4.19
C CYS A 20 -18.51 -5.39 4.31
N CYS A 21 -17.92 -5.55 5.50
CA CYS A 21 -16.52 -5.20 5.74
C CYS A 21 -15.50 -6.21 5.21
N THR A 22 -15.91 -7.46 4.95
CA THR A 22 -15.02 -8.53 4.46
C THR A 22 -14.50 -8.22 3.06
N ARG A 23 -13.19 -8.41 2.87
CA ARG A 23 -12.50 -8.21 1.58
C ARG A 23 -12.69 -9.42 0.67
N LEU A 24 -12.66 -9.17 -0.64
CA LEU A 24 -12.67 -10.22 -1.67
C LEU A 24 -11.29 -10.90 -1.70
N ASN A 25 -11.30 -12.23 -1.78
CA ASN A 25 -10.07 -13.01 -1.90
C ASN A 25 -9.61 -12.97 -3.36
N MET A 26 -8.55 -12.22 -3.64
CA MET A 26 -7.89 -12.21 -4.95
C MET A 26 -6.48 -12.81 -4.84
N VAL A 27 -6.04 -13.53 -5.88
CA VAL A 27 -4.72 -14.20 -5.92
C VAL A 27 -3.58 -13.22 -5.65
N VAL A 28 -3.64 -12.02 -6.26
CA VAL A 28 -2.64 -10.97 -6.05
C VAL A 28 -2.60 -10.53 -4.59
N THR A 29 -3.77 -10.22 -4.01
CA THR A 29 -3.86 -9.75 -2.63
C THR A 29 -3.43 -10.82 -1.64
N GLU A 30 -3.82 -12.08 -1.85
CA GLU A 30 -3.37 -13.21 -1.02
C GLU A 30 -1.85 -13.30 -1.00
N ARG A 31 -1.24 -13.23 -2.20
CA ARG A 31 0.22 -13.35 -2.34
C ARG A 31 0.96 -12.20 -1.68
N LEU A 32 0.53 -10.96 -1.93
CA LEU A 32 1.19 -9.76 -1.41
C LEU A 32 0.96 -9.53 0.09
N SER A 33 -0.10 -10.11 0.66
CA SER A 33 -0.44 -10.04 2.09
C SER A 33 0.02 -11.23 2.92
N TYR A 34 0.91 -12.08 2.38
CA TYR A 34 1.39 -13.29 3.08
C TYR A 34 0.27 -14.23 3.51
N GLY A 35 -0.73 -14.42 2.63
CA GLY A 35 -1.93 -15.21 2.92
C GLY A 35 -2.91 -14.48 3.82
N PHE A 36 -3.21 -13.21 3.51
CA PHE A 36 -4.18 -12.37 4.21
C PHE A 36 -3.81 -12.03 5.66
N LYS A 37 -2.51 -11.91 5.95
CA LYS A 37 -1.96 -11.52 7.25
C LYS A 37 -1.76 -10.00 7.40
N ASP A 38 -2.38 -9.21 6.54
CA ASP A 38 -2.34 -7.75 6.58
C ASP A 38 -3.68 -7.15 7.04
N ILE A 39 -3.71 -5.83 7.28
CA ILE A 39 -4.91 -5.12 7.75
C ILE A 39 -5.75 -4.48 6.63
N THR A 40 -5.27 -4.52 5.38
CA THR A 40 -5.87 -3.86 4.21
C THR A 40 -6.70 -4.83 3.36
N PHE A 41 -6.13 -6.01 3.06
CA PHE A 41 -6.70 -7.01 2.16
C PHE A 41 -7.23 -8.25 2.89
N GLY A 42 -6.87 -8.45 4.16
CA GLY A 42 -7.36 -9.58 4.95
C GLY A 42 -8.88 -9.59 5.15
N PRO A 43 -9.52 -10.77 5.17
CA PRO A 43 -10.93 -10.89 5.49
C PRO A 43 -11.18 -10.52 6.95
N TYR A 44 -12.38 -10.03 7.26
CA TYR A 44 -12.74 -9.70 8.63
C TYR A 44 -12.80 -10.97 9.48
N ASN A 45 -11.92 -11.06 10.48
CA ASN A 45 -11.86 -12.15 11.44
C ASN A 45 -11.22 -11.65 12.76
N GLU A 46 -11.08 -12.54 13.74
CA GLU A 46 -10.50 -12.19 15.04
C GLU A 46 -9.05 -11.69 14.93
N TYR A 47 -8.22 -12.36 14.13
CA TYR A 47 -6.84 -11.95 13.88
C TYR A 47 -6.76 -10.53 13.32
N TRP A 48 -7.55 -10.22 12.30
CA TRP A 48 -7.60 -8.90 11.69
C TRP A 48 -8.01 -7.82 12.70
N ARG A 49 -8.98 -8.10 13.58
CA ARG A 49 -9.41 -7.15 14.62
C ARG A 49 -8.26 -6.82 15.57
N GLU A 50 -7.55 -7.83 16.05
CA GLU A 50 -6.42 -7.64 16.97
C GLU A 50 -5.28 -6.89 16.28
N MET A 51 -4.91 -7.25 15.05
CA MET A 51 -3.87 -6.54 14.30
C MET A 51 -4.24 -5.09 14.02
N ARG A 52 -5.50 -4.82 13.66
CA ARG A 52 -6.00 -3.45 13.46
C ARG A 52 -5.95 -2.66 14.77
N LYS A 53 -6.34 -3.27 15.89
CA LYS A 53 -6.27 -2.63 17.22
C LYS A 53 -4.83 -2.25 17.58
N VAL A 54 -3.87 -3.15 17.36
CA VAL A 54 -2.43 -2.86 17.56
C VAL A 54 -2.00 -1.68 16.69
N ALA A 55 -2.30 -1.70 15.39
CA ALA A 55 -1.95 -0.60 14.48
C ALA A 55 -2.54 0.74 14.93
N VAL A 56 -3.82 0.75 15.35
CA VAL A 56 -4.47 1.97 15.85
C VAL A 56 -3.80 2.50 17.12
N ILE A 57 -3.46 1.63 18.07
CA ILE A 57 -2.87 2.06 19.34
C ILE A 57 -1.42 2.54 19.12
N GLU A 58 -0.63 1.77 18.38
CA GLU A 58 0.82 1.96 18.29
C GLU A 58 1.28 2.92 17.20
N LEU A 59 0.47 3.11 16.14
CA LEU A 59 0.85 3.96 15.01
C LEU A 59 -0.13 5.13 14.82
N PHE A 60 -1.43 4.86 14.87
CA PHE A 60 -2.45 5.85 14.49
C PHE A 60 -3.12 6.58 15.67
N SER A 61 -2.69 6.32 16.90
CA SER A 61 -3.24 7.01 18.07
C SER A 61 -2.78 8.47 18.10
N LEU A 62 -3.62 9.35 18.63
CA LEU A 62 -3.31 10.78 18.70
C LEU A 62 -1.95 11.05 19.35
N LYS A 63 -1.64 10.32 20.43
CA LYS A 63 -0.36 10.42 21.14
C LYS A 63 0.83 10.03 20.25
N LYS A 64 0.71 8.93 19.49
CA LYS A 64 1.76 8.47 18.56
C LYS A 64 1.92 9.42 17.38
N VAL A 65 0.81 9.85 16.76
CA VAL A 65 0.83 10.84 15.68
C VAL A 65 1.48 12.15 16.11
N GLN A 66 1.23 12.61 17.34
CA GLN A 66 1.90 13.78 17.92
C GLN A 66 3.39 13.54 18.18
N SER A 67 3.79 12.34 18.61
CA SER A 67 5.21 12.00 18.80
C SER A 67 6.01 12.03 17.50
N PHE A 68 5.37 11.75 16.36
CA PHE A 68 5.98 11.83 15.02
C PHE A 68 5.95 13.25 14.41
N ARG A 69 5.63 14.28 15.20
CA ARG A 69 5.51 15.66 14.71
C ARG A 69 6.82 16.18 14.11
N SER A 70 7.94 15.98 14.79
CA SER A 70 9.26 16.45 14.33
C SER A 70 9.61 15.89 12.95
N ILE A 71 9.35 14.59 12.72
CA ILE A 71 9.55 13.95 11.42
C ILE A 71 8.78 14.71 10.33
N ARG A 72 7.49 15.01 10.55
CA ARG A 72 6.70 15.74 9.54
C ARG A 72 7.21 17.17 9.33
N GLU A 73 7.60 17.87 10.38
CA GLU A 73 8.13 19.24 10.28
C GLU A 73 9.45 19.27 9.48
N GLU A 74 10.35 18.32 9.73
CA GLU A 74 11.60 18.16 8.98
C GLU A 74 11.35 17.83 7.50
N GLU A 75 10.51 16.84 7.19
CA GLU A 75 10.22 16.47 5.81
C GLU A 75 9.50 17.59 5.03
N VAL A 76 8.66 18.38 5.71
CA VAL A 76 8.00 19.56 5.10
C VAL A 76 9.03 20.64 4.78
N ASP A 77 9.96 20.93 5.68
CA ASP A 77 11.02 21.91 5.44
C ASP A 77 11.91 21.50 4.25
N LEU A 78 12.29 20.22 4.17
CA LEU A 78 13.04 19.67 3.04
C LEU A 78 12.26 19.78 1.72
N MET A 79 10.96 19.46 1.74
CA MET A 79 10.09 19.59 0.58
C MET A 79 9.99 21.04 0.10
N VAL A 80 9.76 21.99 1.01
CA VAL A 80 9.65 23.42 0.69
C VAL A 80 10.95 23.93 0.08
N LYS A 81 12.10 23.60 0.68
CA LYS A 81 13.43 23.95 0.12
C LYS A 81 13.64 23.43 -1.29
N ARG A 82 13.26 22.16 -1.54
CA ARG A 82 13.34 21.56 -2.88
C ARG A 82 12.46 22.31 -3.88
N VAL A 83 11.22 22.64 -3.51
CA VAL A 83 10.30 23.38 -4.39
C VAL A 83 10.81 24.79 -4.67
N SER A 84 11.29 25.52 -3.66
CA SER A 84 11.79 26.89 -3.82
C SER A 84 13.05 26.98 -4.68
N ALA A 85 13.83 25.90 -4.81
CA ALA A 85 15.01 25.85 -5.66
C ALA A 85 14.69 25.60 -7.15
N LEU A 86 13.44 25.25 -7.49
CA LEU A 86 13.05 24.97 -8.87
C LEU A 86 12.84 26.28 -9.62
N THR A 87 13.52 26.41 -10.75
CA THR A 87 13.45 27.58 -11.63
C THR A 87 12.61 27.33 -12.89
N GLN A 88 12.14 26.10 -13.09
CA GLN A 88 11.40 25.67 -14.28
C GLN A 88 9.91 26.03 -14.17
N THR A 89 9.25 26.24 -15.31
CA THR A 89 7.79 26.43 -15.38
C THR A 89 7.29 25.76 -16.66
N PRO A 90 6.37 24.77 -16.59
CA PRO A 90 5.73 24.22 -15.40
C PRO A 90 6.70 23.39 -14.52
N VAL A 91 6.38 23.30 -13.23
CA VAL A 91 7.12 22.47 -12.27
C VAL A 91 6.46 21.11 -12.15
N ASP A 92 7.22 20.02 -12.31
CA ASP A 92 6.75 18.68 -11.95
C ASP A 92 6.99 18.42 -10.45
N LEU A 93 5.90 18.23 -9.70
CA LEU A 93 5.92 17.99 -8.26
C LEU A 93 5.74 16.51 -7.91
N ARG A 94 5.56 15.62 -8.89
CA ARG A 94 5.25 14.20 -8.67
C ARG A 94 6.31 13.54 -7.80
N ASP A 95 7.57 13.62 -8.21
CA ASP A 95 8.68 12.97 -7.53
C ASP A 95 8.92 13.60 -6.14
N ILE A 96 8.65 14.90 -6.01
CA ILE A 96 8.79 15.64 -4.75
C ILE A 96 7.76 15.14 -3.73
N PHE A 97 6.48 15.06 -4.12
CA PHE A 97 5.44 14.54 -3.23
C PHE A 97 5.59 13.06 -2.95
N PHE A 98 6.03 12.27 -3.93
CA PHE A 98 6.33 10.85 -3.72
C PHE A 98 7.46 10.69 -2.69
N SER A 99 8.57 11.43 -2.84
CA SER A 99 9.67 11.45 -1.87
C SER A 99 9.19 11.84 -0.48
N PHE A 100 8.41 12.92 -0.38
CA PHE A 100 7.93 13.47 0.88
C PHE A 100 7.06 12.45 1.64
N ALA A 101 6.07 11.87 0.94
CA ALA A 101 5.19 10.86 1.54
C ALA A 101 5.97 9.58 1.90
N GLY A 102 6.86 9.14 1.01
CA GLY A 102 7.72 7.98 1.24
C GLY A 102 8.60 8.17 2.47
N SER A 103 9.33 9.29 2.57
CA SER A 103 10.20 9.60 3.70
C SER A 103 9.45 9.60 5.03
N ILE A 104 8.26 10.22 5.10
CA ILE A 104 7.44 10.18 6.31
C ILE A 104 7.07 8.74 6.68
N VAL A 105 6.56 7.96 5.72
CA VAL A 105 6.13 6.57 5.98
C VAL A 105 7.31 5.73 6.45
N SER A 106 8.47 5.84 5.82
CA SER A 106 9.64 5.03 6.19
C SER A 106 10.28 5.45 7.50
N ARG A 107 10.29 6.75 7.84
CA ARG A 107 10.75 7.21 9.15
C ARG A 107 9.80 6.77 10.26
N VAL A 108 8.49 6.80 10.03
CA VAL A 108 7.48 6.42 11.03
C VAL A 108 7.36 4.91 11.19
N ALA A 109 7.26 4.16 10.08
CA ALA A 109 6.99 2.73 10.10
C ALA A 109 8.25 1.87 10.23
N MET A 110 9.38 2.31 9.67
CA MET A 110 10.63 1.54 9.62
C MET A 110 11.75 2.16 10.45
N GLY A 111 11.56 3.38 10.98
CA GLY A 111 12.62 4.12 11.68
C GLY A 111 13.78 4.54 10.78
N ARG A 112 13.59 4.59 9.45
CA ARG A 112 14.67 4.85 8.49
C ARG A 112 14.54 6.16 7.77
N ASN A 113 15.66 6.84 7.63
CA ASN A 113 15.78 8.06 6.85
C ASN A 113 16.30 7.74 5.44
N PHE A 114 15.52 8.03 4.41
CA PHE A 114 15.96 7.85 3.01
C PHE A 114 17.10 8.77 2.60
N HIS A 115 17.31 9.86 3.33
CA HIS A 115 18.43 10.76 3.06
C HIS A 115 19.78 10.16 3.51
N ASP A 116 19.78 9.21 4.45
CA ASP A 116 20.98 8.65 5.08
C ASP A 116 21.25 7.18 4.71
N CYS A 117 20.36 6.55 3.92
CA CYS A 117 20.44 5.13 3.58
C CYS A 117 20.96 4.90 2.16
N GLU A 118 22.15 4.30 2.02
CA GLU A 118 22.69 3.85 0.72
C GLU A 118 21.86 2.71 0.09
N PHE A 119 21.12 1.94 0.90
CA PHE A 119 20.47 0.70 0.46
C PHE A 119 19.07 0.89 -0.16
N ILE A 120 18.37 1.97 0.22
CA ILE A 120 17.04 2.30 -0.29
C ILE A 120 17.07 3.70 -0.92
N ASN A 121 17.21 3.72 -2.24
CA ASN A 121 17.06 4.93 -3.02
C ASN A 121 15.57 5.21 -3.27
N GLN A 122 15.17 6.49 -3.18
CA GLN A 122 13.84 6.99 -3.55
C GLN A 122 13.31 6.38 -4.86
N LYS A 123 14.14 6.33 -5.90
CA LYS A 123 13.75 5.77 -7.20
C LYS A 123 13.38 4.28 -7.12
N LYS A 124 14.11 3.51 -6.31
CA LYS A 124 13.86 2.08 -6.11
C LYS A 124 12.56 1.84 -5.35
N MET A 125 12.23 2.72 -4.39
CA MET A 125 10.94 2.70 -3.70
C MET A 125 9.80 3.05 -4.65
N GLU A 126 9.97 4.07 -5.49
CA GLU A 126 8.98 4.46 -6.49
C GLU A 126 8.69 3.35 -7.50
N GLU A 127 9.75 2.74 -8.03
CA GLU A 127 9.64 1.56 -8.90
C GLU A 127 8.90 0.42 -8.19
N LEU A 128 9.22 0.16 -6.92
CA LEU A 128 8.59 -0.91 -6.14
C LEU A 128 7.10 -0.65 -5.90
N VAL A 129 6.74 0.56 -5.49
CA VAL A 129 5.35 0.97 -5.25
C VAL A 129 4.55 0.95 -6.55
N THR A 130 5.15 1.41 -7.65
CA THR A 130 4.51 1.40 -8.97
C THR A 130 4.28 -0.02 -9.47
N GLU A 131 5.28 -0.90 -9.37
CA GLU A 131 5.13 -2.31 -9.75
C GLU A 131 4.09 -3.03 -8.88
N ALA A 132 4.05 -2.73 -7.58
CA ALA A 132 3.04 -3.26 -6.65
C ALA A 132 1.63 -2.76 -7.00
N GLY A 133 1.48 -1.47 -7.27
CA GLY A 133 0.21 -0.87 -7.70
C GLY A 133 -0.29 -1.44 -9.02
N ASP A 134 0.61 -1.68 -9.97
CA ASP A 134 0.28 -2.26 -11.27
C ASP A 134 -0.21 -3.71 -11.13
N VAL A 135 0.44 -4.57 -10.32
CA VAL A 135 -0.10 -5.93 -10.10
C VAL A 135 -1.43 -5.90 -9.33
N LEU A 136 -1.60 -4.98 -8.37
CA LEU A 136 -2.84 -4.85 -7.59
C LEU A 136 -4.02 -4.33 -8.42
N GLY A 137 -3.76 -3.43 -9.37
CA GLY A 137 -4.79 -2.88 -10.27
C GLY A 137 -5.27 -3.85 -11.34
N ASN A 138 -4.56 -4.96 -11.54
CA ASN A 138 -4.88 -5.96 -12.55
C ASN A 138 -5.51 -7.22 -11.93
N PHE A 139 -6.71 -7.57 -12.37
CA PHE A 139 -7.32 -8.86 -12.03
C PHE A 139 -6.56 -10.02 -12.67
N THR A 140 -6.44 -11.16 -11.98
CA THR A 140 -5.97 -12.40 -12.61
C THR A 140 -7.12 -13.11 -13.32
N PHE A 141 -6.82 -13.90 -14.33
CA PHE A 141 -7.82 -14.75 -14.98
C PHE A 141 -8.36 -15.81 -14.01
N THR A 142 -7.55 -16.23 -13.04
CA THR A 142 -7.98 -17.10 -11.94
C THR A 142 -9.06 -16.44 -11.07
N ASP A 143 -8.96 -15.13 -10.81
CA ASP A 143 -9.98 -14.40 -10.04
C ASP A 143 -11.33 -14.33 -10.78
N LEU A 144 -11.31 -14.26 -12.12
CA LEU A 144 -12.51 -14.16 -12.95
C LEU A 144 -13.10 -15.52 -13.33
N PHE A 145 -12.25 -16.52 -13.56
CA PHE A 145 -12.62 -17.87 -14.01
C PHE A 145 -11.98 -18.93 -13.10
N PRO A 146 -12.49 -19.09 -11.86
CA PRO A 146 -11.89 -19.97 -10.87
C PRO A 146 -12.07 -21.46 -11.19
N THR A 147 -13.05 -21.83 -12.01
CA THR A 147 -13.40 -23.21 -12.33
C THR A 147 -12.60 -23.78 -13.50
N GLY A 148 -12.16 -25.04 -13.35
CA GLY A 148 -11.60 -25.82 -14.46
C GLY A 148 -10.15 -25.52 -14.84
N GLY A 149 -9.41 -24.73 -14.05
CA GLY A 149 -7.98 -24.48 -14.24
C GLY A 149 -7.60 -23.59 -15.43
N ILE A 150 -8.58 -23.20 -16.28
CA ILE A 150 -8.35 -22.36 -17.47
C ILE A 150 -7.80 -20.99 -17.06
N GLY A 151 -8.34 -20.38 -15.99
CA GLY A 151 -7.83 -19.11 -15.47
C GLY A 151 -6.35 -19.16 -15.11
N ARG A 152 -5.93 -20.20 -14.40
CA ARG A 152 -4.52 -20.41 -14.02
C ARG A 152 -3.62 -20.61 -15.23
N SER A 153 -4.06 -21.41 -16.21
CA SER A 153 -3.31 -21.60 -17.45
C SER A 153 -3.13 -20.29 -18.21
N MET A 154 -4.16 -19.44 -18.27
CA MET A 154 -4.09 -18.11 -18.90
C MET A 154 -3.16 -17.17 -18.13
N ASP A 155 -3.22 -17.16 -16.80
CA ASP A 155 -2.31 -16.36 -15.98
C ASP A 155 -0.85 -16.74 -16.19
N TRP A 156 -0.56 -18.05 -16.31
CA TRP A 156 0.76 -18.56 -16.62
C TRP A 156 1.23 -18.17 -18.03
N LEU A 157 0.37 -18.32 -19.04
CA LEU A 157 0.67 -17.97 -20.44
C LEU A 157 0.96 -16.46 -20.62
N VAL A 158 0.20 -15.61 -19.94
CA VAL A 158 0.33 -14.14 -20.02
C VAL A 158 1.45 -13.61 -19.11
N GLY A 159 2.06 -14.46 -18.29
CA GLY A 159 3.18 -14.06 -17.44
C GLY A 159 2.77 -13.40 -16.11
N LYS A 160 1.48 -13.42 -15.76
CA LYS A 160 0.94 -12.74 -14.56
C LYS A 160 1.50 -13.35 -13.27
N GLU A 161 1.60 -14.67 -13.20
CA GLU A 161 2.13 -15.38 -12.04
C GLU A 161 3.62 -15.07 -11.82
N GLN A 162 4.41 -15.00 -12.89
CA GLN A 162 5.83 -14.67 -12.86
C GLN A 162 6.04 -13.22 -12.41
N LYS A 163 5.25 -12.29 -12.95
CA LYS A 163 5.28 -10.86 -12.57
C LYS A 163 4.91 -10.68 -11.10
N LEU A 164 3.82 -11.30 -10.64
CA LEU A 164 3.40 -11.27 -9.24
C LEU A 164 4.49 -11.80 -8.31
N ASN A 165 5.08 -12.94 -8.63
CA ASN A 165 6.16 -13.51 -7.82
C ASN A 165 7.43 -12.66 -7.81
N LYS A 166 7.75 -11.98 -8.91
CA LYS A 166 8.87 -11.02 -8.97
C LYS A 166 8.62 -9.83 -8.04
N VAL A 167 7.43 -9.24 -8.09
CA VAL A 167 7.05 -8.11 -7.22
C VAL A 167 7.03 -8.53 -5.75
N PHE A 168 6.44 -9.68 -5.43
CA PHE A 168 6.46 -10.24 -4.09
C PHE A 168 7.89 -10.37 -3.53
N LYS A 169 8.82 -10.95 -4.30
CA LYS A 169 10.22 -11.08 -3.87
C LYS A 169 10.90 -9.74 -3.62
N LYS A 170 10.62 -8.72 -4.44
CA LYS A 170 11.17 -7.38 -4.24
C LYS A 170 10.61 -6.71 -2.98
N LEU A 171 9.31 -6.84 -2.73
CA LEU A 171 8.67 -6.32 -1.51
C LEU A 171 9.17 -7.04 -0.26
N ASP A 172 9.28 -8.37 -0.32
CA ASP A 172 9.79 -9.19 0.79
C ASP A 172 11.22 -8.81 1.15
N ALA A 173 12.10 -8.65 0.15
CA ALA A 173 13.45 -8.15 0.37
C ALA A 173 13.46 -6.73 0.97
N PHE A 174 12.53 -5.87 0.55
CA PHE A 174 12.42 -4.52 1.10
C PHE A 174 11.97 -4.50 2.57
N TYR A 175 11.10 -5.42 2.99
CA TYR A 175 10.64 -5.51 4.38
C TYR A 175 11.65 -6.18 5.32
N GLN A 176 12.48 -7.10 4.81
CA GLN A 176 13.48 -7.82 5.60
C GLN A 176 14.76 -7.04 5.86
N HIS A 177 15.13 -6.14 4.94
CA HIS A 177 16.23 -5.22 5.13
C HIS A 177 15.82 -4.09 6.01
#